data_AF-E8LYN1-F1
#
_entry.id   AF-E8LYN1-F1
#
_cell.length_a   1.000
_cell.length_b   1.000
_cell.length_c   1.000
_cell.angle_alpha   90.00
_cell.angle_beta   90.00
_cell.angle_gamma   90.00
#
_symmetry.space_group_name_H-M   'P 1'
#
loop_
_entity.id
_entity.type
_entity.pdbx_description
1 polymer ?
#
loop_
_entity_poly.entity_id
_entity_poly.type
_entity_poly.pdbx_seq_one_letter_code
_entity_poly.pdbx_strand_id
1 'polypeptide(L)'
;MRTNSRRTFNVSKAMQKELSSVFPNLIRINDGCDSIQEECESGAISVFDHWLLENEYEKLHLYSDDVIDMYLKKLDVFLYYLIDNYECYTFRVVGRGRKRRVSYRNFSNRECAISVLKQSRYPIRSKYLYRLVIPTLGISYFEGWDYTNYLYSYDLRNIEKIKLIAEAMDLYFLDT
;
A
#
# COMPACT_ATOMS: atom_id res chain seq x y z
N MET A 1 12.07 -27.70 -18.47
CA MET A 1 12.34 -27.25 -17.08
C MET A 1 11.17 -26.40 -16.62
N ARG A 2 10.45 -26.77 -15.55
CA ARG A 2 9.42 -25.91 -14.93
C ARG A 2 10.15 -24.87 -14.06
N THR A 3 10.44 -23.70 -14.59
CA THR A 3 10.88 -22.55 -13.79
C THR A 3 9.72 -22.16 -12.87
N ASN A 4 9.85 -22.52 -11.59
CA ASN A 4 8.86 -22.21 -10.57
C ASN A 4 8.92 -20.70 -10.28
N SER A 5 8.26 -19.88 -11.11
CA SER A 5 8.32 -18.40 -11.12
C SER A 5 7.54 -17.76 -9.97
N ARG A 6 7.79 -18.21 -8.74
CA ARG A 6 7.20 -17.55 -7.57
C ARG A 6 7.73 -16.12 -7.51
N ARG A 7 6.84 -15.15 -7.67
CA ARG A 7 7.14 -13.72 -7.53
C ARG A 7 7.44 -13.33 -6.08
N THR A 8 6.89 -14.08 -5.14
CA THR A 8 7.04 -13.83 -3.70
C THR A 8 7.17 -15.12 -2.91
N PHE A 9 7.91 -15.06 -1.80
CA PHE A 9 8.15 -16.18 -0.90
C PHE A 9 8.07 -15.72 0.56
N ASN A 10 7.69 -16.63 1.46
CA ASN A 10 7.52 -16.26 2.86
C ASN A 10 8.86 -15.88 3.48
N VAL A 11 8.87 -14.85 4.31
CA VAL A 11 10.03 -14.53 5.14
C VAL A 11 10.26 -15.61 6.22
N SER A 12 11.44 -15.61 6.83
CA SER A 12 11.80 -16.54 7.91
C SER A 12 10.84 -16.44 9.09
N LYS A 13 10.72 -17.50 9.91
CA LYS A 13 9.84 -17.46 11.10
C LYS A 13 10.24 -16.35 12.09
N ALA A 14 11.54 -16.07 12.22
CA ALA A 14 12.04 -14.98 13.05
C ALA A 14 11.54 -13.63 12.51
N MET A 15 11.70 -13.40 11.20
CA MET A 15 11.24 -12.18 10.54
C MET A 15 9.71 -12.02 10.59
N GLN A 16 8.94 -13.11 10.48
CA GLN A 16 7.49 -13.06 10.69
C GLN A 16 7.14 -12.49 12.07
N LYS A 17 7.86 -12.93 13.12
CA LYS A 17 7.63 -12.48 14.50
C LYS A 17 8.02 -11.01 14.67
N GLU A 18 9.17 -10.62 14.12
CA GLU A 18 9.65 -9.23 14.14
C GLU A 18 8.66 -8.29 13.46
N LEU A 19 8.28 -8.55 12.21
CA LEU A 19 7.30 -7.75 11.48
C LEU A 19 5.94 -7.72 12.17
N SER A 20 5.51 -8.81 12.80
CA SER A 20 4.25 -8.83 13.58
C SER A 20 4.31 -7.93 14.82
N SER A 21 5.51 -7.73 15.40
CA SER A 21 5.68 -6.81 16.52
C SER A 21 5.72 -5.34 16.09
N VAL A 22 6.19 -5.06 14.88
CA VAL A 22 6.16 -3.71 14.28
C VAL A 22 4.75 -3.34 13.81
N PHE A 23 3.99 -4.31 13.30
CA PHE A 23 2.64 -4.10 12.76
C PHE A 23 1.56 -4.95 13.47
N PRO A 24 1.30 -4.75 14.78
CA PRO A 24 0.40 -5.62 15.54
C PRO A 24 -1.06 -5.56 15.10
N ASN A 25 -1.54 -4.42 14.57
CA ASN A 25 -2.95 -4.25 14.16
C ASN A 25 -3.19 -4.47 12.66
N LEU A 26 -2.21 -4.98 11.91
CA LEU A 26 -2.29 -5.06 10.45
C LEU A 26 -3.47 -5.90 9.94
N ILE A 27 -3.95 -6.88 10.72
CA ILE A 27 -5.17 -7.63 10.39
C ILE A 27 -6.40 -6.72 10.42
N ARG A 28 -6.52 -5.85 11.43
CA ARG A 28 -7.66 -4.93 11.58
C ARG A 28 -7.62 -3.83 10.53
N ILE A 29 -6.45 -3.25 10.29
CA ILE A 29 -6.22 -2.29 9.19
C ILE A 29 -6.66 -2.93 7.87
N ASN A 30 -6.17 -4.14 7.59
CA ASN A 30 -6.52 -4.87 6.37
C ASN A 30 -8.02 -5.17 6.21
N ASP A 31 -8.75 -5.29 7.31
CA ASP A 31 -10.18 -5.59 7.30
C ASP A 31 -11.05 -4.34 7.22
N GLY A 32 -10.45 -3.13 7.22
CA GLY A 32 -11.18 -1.87 7.21
C GLY A 32 -11.98 -1.65 8.49
N CYS A 33 -11.41 -1.97 9.65
CA CYS A 33 -12.08 -1.80 10.94
C CYS A 33 -12.11 -0.31 11.34
N ASP A 34 -13.28 0.31 11.41
CA ASP A 34 -13.44 1.76 11.68
C ASP A 34 -12.74 2.24 12.97
N SER A 35 -12.74 1.43 14.03
CA SER A 35 -12.09 1.77 15.30
C SER A 35 -10.56 1.78 15.26
N ILE A 36 -9.94 1.48 14.11
CA ILE A 36 -8.49 1.49 13.98
C ILE A 36 -7.90 2.91 14.09
N GLN A 37 -8.69 3.92 13.76
CA GLN A 37 -8.29 5.34 13.83
C GLN A 37 -7.97 5.79 15.27
N GLU A 38 -8.49 5.10 16.29
CA GLU A 38 -8.15 5.38 17.70
C GLU A 38 -6.78 4.81 18.11
N GLU A 39 -6.18 3.95 17.28
CA GLU A 39 -4.97 3.17 17.62
C GLU A 39 -3.79 3.41 16.68
N CYS A 40 -4.01 4.12 15.56
CA CYS A 40 -2.96 4.48 14.62
C CYS A 40 -3.30 5.77 13.87
N GLU A 41 -2.25 6.48 13.49
CA GLU A 41 -2.32 7.58 12.55
C GLU A 41 -2.54 7.03 11.14
N SER A 42 -3.35 7.72 10.36
CA SER A 42 -3.61 7.38 8.96
C SER A 42 -3.47 8.58 8.04
N GLY A 43 -3.33 8.28 6.76
CA GLY A 43 -3.26 9.27 5.70
C GLY A 43 -3.42 8.64 4.35
N ALA A 44 -3.56 9.47 3.33
CA ALA A 44 -3.62 9.01 1.95
C ALA A 44 -2.64 9.78 1.07
N ILE A 45 -2.07 9.08 0.09
CA ILE A 45 -1.30 9.69 -0.99
C ILE A 45 -2.17 9.67 -2.23
N SER A 46 -2.41 10.84 -2.81
CA SER A 46 -3.30 11.00 -3.96
C SER A 46 -2.67 11.83 -5.07
N VAL A 47 -3.18 11.64 -6.29
CA VAL A 47 -2.92 12.55 -7.41
C VAL A 47 -3.77 13.82 -7.34
N PHE A 48 -4.77 13.85 -6.45
CA PHE A 48 -5.64 14.99 -6.19
C PHE A 48 -5.25 15.67 -4.87
N ASP A 49 -5.37 16.99 -4.80
CA ASP A 49 -5.02 17.81 -3.63
C ASP A 49 -6.10 17.81 -2.53
N HIS A 50 -7.18 17.07 -2.73
CA HIS A 50 -8.28 16.92 -1.79
C HIS A 50 -8.97 15.57 -1.96
N TRP A 51 -9.78 15.19 -0.98
CA TRP A 51 -10.73 14.09 -1.12
C TRP A 51 -11.77 14.45 -2.19
N LEU A 52 -11.87 13.62 -3.23
CA LEU A 52 -12.83 13.84 -4.31
C LEU A 52 -14.26 14.00 -3.76
N LEU A 53 -14.93 15.04 -4.24
CA LEU A 53 -16.35 15.19 -4.04
C LEU A 53 -17.12 14.20 -4.91
N GLU A 54 -18.37 13.91 -4.53
CA GLU A 54 -19.23 12.94 -5.24
C GLU A 54 -19.31 13.23 -6.75
N ASN A 55 -19.50 14.50 -7.12
CA ASN A 55 -19.58 14.94 -8.52
C ASN A 55 -18.25 14.85 -9.28
N GLU A 56 -17.11 14.78 -8.59
CA GLU A 56 -15.78 14.60 -9.20
C GLU A 56 -15.48 13.12 -9.38
N TYR A 57 -15.77 12.32 -8.36
CA TYR A 57 -15.72 10.86 -8.43
C TYR A 57 -16.56 10.33 -9.59
N GLU A 58 -17.81 10.83 -9.73
CA GLU A 58 -18.68 10.45 -10.84
C GLU A 58 -18.10 10.79 -12.21
N LYS A 59 -17.18 11.75 -12.32
CA LYS A 59 -16.56 12.13 -13.60
C LYS A 59 -15.30 11.33 -13.93
N LEU A 60 -14.77 10.52 -13.00
CA LEU A 60 -13.54 9.75 -13.25
C LEU A 60 -13.66 8.82 -14.46
N HIS A 61 -14.84 8.26 -14.72
CA HIS A 61 -15.10 7.39 -15.88
C HIS A 61 -15.05 8.14 -17.23
N LEU A 62 -15.07 9.47 -17.22
CA LEU A 62 -14.96 10.31 -18.41
C LEU A 62 -13.51 10.64 -18.77
N TYR A 63 -12.55 10.30 -17.92
CA TYR A 63 -11.13 10.56 -18.20
C TYR A 63 -10.65 9.66 -19.33
N SER A 64 -9.88 10.27 -20.25
CA SER A 64 -9.22 9.53 -21.32
C SER A 64 -8.16 8.57 -20.76
N ASP A 65 -7.88 7.51 -21.50
CA ASP A 65 -6.85 6.53 -21.14
C ASP A 65 -5.49 7.18 -20.81
N ASP A 66 -5.09 8.23 -21.54
CA ASP A 66 -3.83 8.94 -21.30
C ASP A 66 -3.77 9.62 -19.92
N VAL A 67 -4.89 10.14 -19.42
CA VAL A 67 -4.98 10.79 -18.09
C VAL A 67 -4.93 9.72 -17.01
N ILE A 68 -5.66 8.62 -17.20
CA ILE A 68 -5.66 7.47 -16.29
C ILE A 68 -4.24 6.92 -16.17
N ASP A 69 -3.58 6.67 -17.31
CA ASP A 69 -2.24 6.10 -17.35
C ASP A 69 -1.20 7.06 -16.77
N MET A 70 -1.36 8.37 -16.94
CA MET A 70 -0.55 9.39 -16.26
C MET A 70 -0.69 9.32 -14.73
N TYR A 71 -1.91 9.22 -14.20
CA TYR A 71 -2.13 9.12 -12.74
C TYR A 71 -1.57 7.82 -12.15
N LEU A 72 -1.84 6.69 -12.79
CA LEU A 72 -1.28 5.40 -12.36
C LEU A 72 0.26 5.46 -12.37
N LYS A 73 0.85 6.07 -13.41
CA LYS A 73 2.31 6.22 -13.50
C LYS A 73 2.88 7.09 -12.38
N LYS A 74 2.22 8.18 -11.96
CA LYS A 74 2.69 9.00 -10.83
C LYS A 74 2.80 8.17 -9.54
N LEU A 75 1.75 7.42 -9.22
CA LEU A 75 1.71 6.56 -8.03
C LEU A 75 2.70 5.39 -8.14
N ASP A 76 2.85 4.78 -9.32
CA ASP A 76 3.85 3.75 -9.59
C ASP A 76 5.27 4.29 -9.37
N VAL A 77 5.60 5.49 -9.87
CA VAL A 77 6.92 6.11 -9.69
C VAL A 77 7.23 6.35 -8.21
N PHE A 78 6.27 6.86 -7.44
CA PHE A 78 6.41 7.01 -5.99
C PHE A 78 6.64 5.67 -5.29
N LEU A 79 5.85 4.65 -5.63
CA LEU A 79 6.02 3.32 -5.05
C LEU A 79 7.35 2.67 -5.43
N TYR A 80 7.83 2.88 -6.65
CA TYR A 80 9.12 2.37 -7.11
C TYR A 80 10.27 3.03 -6.35
N TYR A 81 10.15 4.33 -6.08
CA TYR A 81 11.08 5.02 -5.18
C TYR A 81 11.09 4.36 -3.80
N LEU A 82 9.93 4.03 -3.22
CA LEU A 82 9.86 3.39 -1.90
C LEU A 82 10.54 2.01 -1.88
N ILE A 83 10.28 1.15 -2.87
CA ILE A 83 10.88 -0.20 -2.91
C ILE A 83 12.38 -0.18 -3.24
N ASP A 84 12.88 0.88 -3.88
CA ASP A 84 14.30 1.02 -4.24
C ASP A 84 15.12 1.55 -3.07
N ASN A 85 14.50 2.33 -2.17
CA ASN A 85 15.19 3.01 -1.08
C ASN A 85 14.92 2.40 0.30
N TYR A 86 13.88 1.57 0.44
CA TYR A 86 13.49 0.99 1.72
C TYR A 86 13.23 -0.51 1.61
N GLU A 87 13.53 -1.21 2.69
CA GLU A 87 13.15 -2.61 2.83
C GLU A 87 11.62 -2.73 2.88
N CYS A 88 11.06 -3.54 1.99
CA CYS A 88 9.63 -3.62 1.76
C CYS A 88 9.17 -5.09 1.72
N TYR A 89 8.04 -5.36 2.37
CA TYR A 89 7.44 -6.69 2.39
C TYR A 89 5.97 -6.62 1.99
N THR A 90 5.54 -7.48 1.07
CA THR A 90 4.10 -7.70 0.88
C THR A 90 3.59 -8.70 1.92
N PHE A 91 2.28 -8.76 2.12
CA PHE A 91 1.70 -9.70 3.06
C PHE A 91 0.34 -10.23 2.60
N ARG A 92 -0.08 -11.31 3.25
CA ARG A 92 -1.44 -11.85 3.14
C ARG A 92 -1.96 -12.18 4.52
N VAL A 93 -3.25 -11.96 4.74
CA VAL A 93 -3.91 -12.57 5.90
C VAL A 93 -4.28 -14.00 5.56
N VAL A 94 -3.84 -14.95 6.39
CA VAL A 94 -4.06 -16.39 6.22
C VAL A 94 -4.73 -16.97 7.45
N GLY A 95 -5.34 -18.15 7.32
CA GLY A 95 -6.13 -18.76 8.39
C GLY A 95 -7.59 -18.30 8.39
N ARG A 96 -8.35 -18.71 9.41
CA ARG A 96 -9.79 -18.42 9.55
C ARG A 96 -10.14 -18.13 11.01
N GLY A 97 -11.14 -17.28 11.23
CA GLY A 97 -11.62 -16.90 12.56
C GLY A 97 -10.49 -16.42 13.48
N ARG A 98 -10.45 -16.94 14.72
CA ARG A 98 -9.43 -16.62 15.73
C ARG A 98 -8.00 -17.08 15.38
N LYS A 99 -7.82 -17.90 14.33
CA LYS A 99 -6.50 -18.38 13.87
C LYS A 99 -5.93 -17.53 12.73
N ARG A 100 -6.57 -16.41 12.39
CA ARG A 100 -6.07 -15.49 11.38
C ARG A 100 -4.74 -14.91 11.81
N ARG A 101 -3.82 -14.79 10.85
CA ARG A 101 -2.49 -14.19 11.06
C ARG A 101 -1.99 -13.57 9.77
N VAL A 102 -1.07 -12.62 9.90
CA VAL A 102 -0.34 -12.08 8.75
C VAL A 102 0.77 -13.05 8.35
N SER A 103 0.93 -13.25 7.04
CA SER A 103 2.06 -13.94 6.44
C SER A 103 2.82 -12.95 5.55
N TYR A 104 3.92 -12.43 6.08
CA TYR A 104 4.83 -11.52 5.37
C TYR A 104 5.66 -12.28 4.34
N ARG A 105 5.97 -11.62 3.22
CA ARG A 105 6.62 -12.24 2.06
C ARG A 105 7.62 -11.28 1.43
N ASN A 106 8.79 -11.81 1.12
CA ASN A 106 9.78 -11.17 0.27
C ASN A 106 9.35 -11.23 -1.19
N PHE A 107 9.82 -10.25 -1.96
CA PHE A 107 9.87 -10.32 -3.41
C PHE A 107 11.10 -11.11 -3.85
N SER A 108 10.97 -11.88 -4.93
CA SER A 108 12.09 -12.66 -5.46
C SER A 108 13.20 -11.77 -6.04
N ASN A 109 12.81 -10.64 -6.60
CA ASN A 109 13.66 -9.58 -7.12
C ASN A 109 12.80 -8.32 -7.32
N ARG A 110 13.44 -7.23 -7.75
CA ARG A 110 12.81 -5.94 -8.02
C ARG A 110 11.72 -6.04 -9.09
N GLU A 111 11.95 -6.78 -10.17
CA GLU A 111 10.97 -6.96 -11.25
C GLU A 111 9.70 -7.65 -10.74
N CYS A 112 9.84 -8.62 -9.84
CA CYS A 112 8.73 -9.26 -9.17
C CYS A 112 8.00 -8.31 -8.22
N ALA A 113 8.72 -7.41 -7.53
CA ALA A 113 8.11 -6.38 -6.70
C ALA A 113 7.24 -5.44 -7.55
N ILE A 114 7.82 -4.87 -8.61
CA ILE A 114 7.11 -4.01 -9.57
C ILE A 114 5.88 -4.73 -10.13
N SER A 115 6.03 -5.98 -10.57
CA SER A 115 4.90 -6.73 -11.12
C SER A 115 3.78 -7.02 -10.12
N VAL A 116 4.07 -7.10 -8.82
CA VAL A 116 3.07 -7.38 -7.77
C VAL A 116 2.46 -6.09 -7.23
N LEU A 117 3.22 -5.02 -7.22
CA LEU A 117 2.86 -3.73 -6.63
C LEU A 117 2.43 -2.70 -7.68
N LYS A 118 2.30 -3.09 -8.94
CA LYS A 118 1.84 -2.17 -9.99
C LYS A 118 0.41 -1.72 -9.71
N GLN A 119 0.17 -0.42 -9.83
CA GLN A 119 -1.15 0.19 -9.75
C GLN A 119 -2.14 -0.48 -10.71
N SER A 120 -3.32 -0.79 -10.19
CA SER A 120 -4.40 -1.44 -10.92
C SER A 120 -5.28 -0.40 -11.59
N ARG A 121 -5.72 -0.71 -12.80
CA ARG A 121 -6.72 0.11 -13.49
C ARG A 121 -8.10 -0.13 -12.89
N TYR A 122 -8.85 0.94 -12.62
CA TYR A 122 -10.25 0.85 -12.23
C TYR A 122 -11.13 0.33 -13.40
N PRO A 123 -12.17 -0.48 -13.16
CA PRO A 123 -12.59 -1.05 -11.87
C PRO A 123 -11.81 -2.32 -11.51
N ILE A 124 -11.37 -2.40 -10.24
CA ILE A 124 -10.67 -3.57 -9.71
C ILE A 124 -11.27 -4.01 -8.36
N ARG A 125 -11.33 -5.33 -8.14
CA ARG A 125 -11.77 -5.88 -6.85
C ARG A 125 -10.68 -5.70 -5.79
N SER A 126 -11.07 -5.33 -4.57
CA SER A 126 -10.16 -5.11 -3.43
C SER A 126 -9.13 -6.23 -3.20
N LYS A 127 -9.48 -7.49 -3.46
CA LYS A 127 -8.56 -8.63 -3.29
C LYS A 127 -7.32 -8.59 -4.21
N TYR A 128 -7.35 -7.80 -5.28
CA TYR A 128 -6.26 -7.62 -6.22
C TYR A 128 -5.40 -6.39 -5.92
N LEU A 129 -5.90 -5.48 -5.07
CA LEU A 129 -5.15 -4.32 -4.59
C LEU A 129 -3.92 -4.80 -3.82
N TYR A 130 -2.78 -4.19 -4.10
CA TYR A 130 -1.54 -4.54 -3.42
C TYR A 130 -1.53 -4.02 -1.97
N ARG A 131 -0.65 -4.65 -1.19
CA ARG A 131 -0.42 -4.32 0.23
C ARG A 131 1.06 -4.50 0.53
N LEU A 132 1.60 -3.55 1.26
CA LEU A 132 3.01 -3.43 1.57
C LEU A 132 3.18 -3.00 3.03
N VAL A 133 4.28 -3.42 3.64
CA VAL A 133 4.80 -2.81 4.86
C VAL A 133 6.24 -2.39 4.63
N ILE A 134 6.61 -1.26 5.23
CA ILE A 134 7.95 -0.67 5.14
C ILE A 134 8.46 -0.49 6.57
N PRO A 135 9.17 -1.49 7.15
CA PRO A 135 9.49 -1.52 8.58
C PRO A 135 10.38 -0.37 9.04
N THR A 136 11.35 0.04 8.21
CA THR A 136 12.25 1.16 8.52
C THR A 136 11.53 2.49 8.60
N LEU A 137 10.38 2.62 7.92
CA LEU A 137 9.48 3.77 8.03
C LEU A 137 8.34 3.52 9.02
N GLY A 138 8.18 2.31 9.56
CA GLY A 138 7.10 2.00 10.49
C GLY A 138 5.69 2.17 9.89
N ILE A 139 5.53 2.01 8.57
CA ILE A 139 4.24 2.19 7.89
C ILE A 139 3.74 0.90 7.24
N SER A 140 2.43 0.79 7.16
CA SER A 140 1.75 -0.09 6.21
C SER A 140 1.12 0.75 5.10
N TYR A 141 1.18 0.25 3.87
CA TYR A 141 0.82 1.00 2.65
C TYR A 141 -0.04 0.12 1.74
N PHE A 142 -1.14 0.67 1.26
CA PHE A 142 -2.19 -0.05 0.55
C PHE A 142 -2.55 0.69 -0.73
N GLU A 143 -2.67 -0.06 -1.81
CA GLU A 143 -3.36 0.46 -2.98
C GLU A 143 -4.83 0.69 -2.62
N GLY A 144 -5.34 1.86 -2.98
CA GLY A 144 -6.74 2.21 -2.81
C GLY A 144 -7.48 2.23 -4.14
N TRP A 145 -8.55 3.00 -4.16
CA TRP A 145 -9.28 3.34 -5.38
C TRP A 145 -9.03 4.81 -5.73
N ASP A 146 -9.57 5.23 -6.87
CA ASP A 146 -9.67 6.65 -7.23
C ASP A 146 -8.32 7.37 -7.18
N TYR A 147 -7.29 6.66 -7.67
CA TYR A 147 -5.93 7.17 -7.77
C TYR A 147 -5.38 7.67 -6.41
N THR A 148 -5.78 6.97 -5.34
CA THR A 148 -5.41 7.27 -3.96
C THR A 148 -4.92 5.98 -3.28
N ASN A 149 -3.80 6.07 -2.56
CA ASN A 149 -3.24 4.99 -1.76
C ASN A 149 -3.33 5.34 -0.28
N TYR A 150 -3.59 4.35 0.57
CA TYR A 150 -3.75 4.55 2.00
C TYR A 150 -2.51 4.11 2.77
N LEU A 151 -2.20 4.80 3.85
CA LEU A 151 -1.14 4.42 4.75
C LEU A 151 -1.52 4.58 6.22
N TYR A 152 -0.89 3.76 7.05
CA TYR A 152 -1.14 3.70 8.48
C TYR A 152 0.18 3.55 9.25
N SER A 153 0.33 4.25 10.37
CA SER A 153 1.47 4.16 11.27
C SER A 153 1.08 4.37 12.72
N TYR A 154 1.89 3.86 13.65
CA TYR A 154 1.73 4.12 15.09
C TYR A 154 2.34 5.45 15.53
N ASP A 155 3.08 6.11 14.66
CA ASP A 155 3.81 7.33 14.99
C ASP A 155 3.59 8.36 13.88
N LEU A 156 2.99 9.50 14.22
CA LEU A 156 2.72 10.59 13.30
C LEU A 156 3.99 11.04 12.57
N ARG A 157 5.15 10.98 13.21
CA ARG A 157 6.44 11.36 12.61
C ARG A 157 6.82 10.48 11.43
N ASN A 158 6.29 9.25 11.36
CA ASN A 158 6.51 8.37 10.21
C ASN A 158 5.60 8.75 9.04
N ILE A 159 4.38 9.19 9.32
CA ILE A 159 3.46 9.76 8.33
C ILE A 159 4.08 11.02 7.71
N GLU A 160 4.60 11.93 8.54
CA GLU A 160 5.26 13.16 8.09
C GLU A 160 6.44 12.90 7.14
N LYS A 161 7.26 11.88 7.41
CA LYS A 161 8.35 11.49 6.51
C LYS A 161 7.85 11.08 5.13
N ILE A 162 6.78 10.29 5.08
CA ILE A 162 6.17 9.85 3.81
C ILE A 162 5.52 11.02 3.08
N LYS A 163 4.83 11.89 3.80
CA LYS A 163 4.26 13.12 3.26
C LYS A 163 5.31 13.94 2.52
N LEU A 164 6.45 14.21 3.16
CA LEU A 164 7.54 14.97 2.53
C LEU A 164 8.09 14.31 1.26
N ILE A 165 8.18 12.97 1.24
CA ILE A 165 8.62 12.24 0.03
C ILE A 165 7.58 12.35 -1.07
N ALA A 166 6.29 12.21 -0.75
CA ALA A 166 5.21 12.29 -1.71
C ALA A 166 5.10 13.70 -2.33
N GLU A 167 5.16 14.74 -1.51
CA GLU A 167 5.14 16.14 -1.96
C GLU A 167 6.34 16.46 -2.86
N ALA A 168 7.53 15.95 -2.54
CA ALA A 168 8.72 16.08 -3.39
C ALA A 168 8.59 15.36 -4.75
N MET A 169 7.57 14.51 -4.92
CA MET A 169 7.30 13.74 -6.13
C MET A 169 5.97 14.16 -6.80
N ASP A 170 5.50 15.37 -6.54
CA ASP A 170 4.27 15.95 -7.12
C ASP A 170 3.00 15.11 -6.88
N LEU A 171 2.93 14.53 -5.69
CA LEU A 171 1.74 13.89 -5.11
C LEU A 171 1.27 14.66 -3.88
N TYR A 172 0.00 14.50 -3.55
CA TYR A 172 -0.62 15.16 -2.41
C TYR A 172 -0.83 14.19 -1.25
N PHE A 173 -0.72 14.73 -0.05
CA PHE A 173 -1.08 14.03 1.18
C PHE A 173 -2.46 14.49 1.63
N LEU A 174 -3.37 13.54 1.85
CA LEU A 174 -4.71 13.78 2.36
C LEU A 174 -4.77 13.32 3.82
N ASP A 175 -5.07 14.27 4.71
CA ASP A 175 -5.37 13.96 6.11
C ASP A 175 -6.70 13.19 6.20
N THR A 176 -6.76 12.20 7.09
CA THR A 176 -7.94 11.35 7.34
C THR A 176 -8.73 11.79 8.57
#